data_AF-A0A3D3USI0-F1
#
_entry.id   AF-A0A3D3USI0-F1
#
_cell.length_a   1.000
_cell.length_b   1.000
_cell.length_c   1.000
_cell.angle_alpha   90.00
_cell.angle_beta   90.00
_cell.angle_gamma   90.00
#
_symmetry.space_group_name_H-M   'P 1'
#
loop_
_entity.id
_entity.type
_entity.pdbx_description
1 polymer ?
#
loop_
_entity_poly.entity_id
_entity_poly.type
_entity_poly.pdbx_seq_one_letter_code
_entity_poly.pdbx_strand_id
1 'polypeptide(L)'
;MTADMVTANTIANNARASQESIELLAGHFTPLTKEQLSLRNSVLFEYLLNRNNISGLLGRGITAKIRLLKKNSTLRFYRNVCDIGINSLEDIDDFNDVRFRVWPSIYPDMEPVSFQARRPLPLLYIFYNPVGSCILRIRSFHYESLLKRKTTVKIQGDLLRIVLNKRLGKDVSLKACASSDKYIIDVENRKIFSPGPDGKADTSDDIMLRINPEVLGWRN
;
A
#
# COMPACT_ATOMS: atom_id res chain seq x y z
N MET A 1 3.48 -1.49 13.58
CA MET A 1 2.83 -2.74 14.03
C MET A 1 1.53 -2.36 14.72
N THR A 2 0.43 -3.07 14.47
CA THR A 2 -0.85 -2.80 15.17
C THR A 2 -0.79 -3.34 16.60
N ALA A 3 -1.59 -2.76 17.51
CA ALA A 3 -1.64 -3.21 18.91
C ALA A 3 -2.02 -4.70 19.04
N ASP A 4 -2.90 -5.17 18.16
CA ASP A 4 -3.35 -6.57 18.12
C ASP A 4 -2.20 -7.53 17.78
N MET A 5 -1.33 -7.15 16.84
CA MET A 5 -0.18 -7.98 16.46
C MET A 5 0.89 -8.04 17.56
N VAL A 6 1.09 -6.93 18.29
CA VAL A 6 1.99 -6.90 19.46
C VAL A 6 1.48 -7.87 20.52
N THR A 7 0.18 -7.81 20.82
CA THR A 7 -0.47 -8.69 21.79
C THR A 7 -0.39 -10.16 21.37
N ALA A 8 -0.74 -10.46 20.12
CA ALA A 8 -0.65 -11.80 19.56
C ALA A 8 0.78 -12.37 19.62
N ASN A 9 1.78 -11.57 19.25
CA ASN A 9 3.18 -11.97 19.34
C ASN A 9 3.62 -12.20 20.80
N THR A 10 3.14 -11.39 21.74
CA THR A 10 3.44 -11.56 23.16
C THR A 10 2.86 -12.86 23.71
N ILE A 11 1.63 -13.21 23.32
CA ILE A 11 1.00 -14.49 23.68
C ILE A 11 1.76 -15.67 23.05
N ALA A 12 2.12 -15.57 21.77
CA ALA A 12 2.84 -16.62 21.05
C ALA A 12 4.21 -16.95 21.66
N ASN A 13 4.89 -15.95 22.22
CA ASN A 13 6.20 -16.10 22.85
C ASN A 13 6.14 -16.43 24.36
N ASN A 14 4.94 -16.57 24.93
CA ASN A 14 4.76 -16.93 26.32
C ASN A 14 4.71 -18.46 26.48
N ALA A 15 5.65 -19.02 27.25
CA ALA A 15 5.70 -20.46 27.53
C ALA A 15 4.44 -21.01 28.21
N ARG A 16 3.71 -20.16 28.95
CA ARG A 16 2.50 -20.53 29.70
C ARG A 16 1.21 -20.39 28.88
N ALA A 17 1.28 -19.89 27.65
CA ALA A 17 0.10 -19.80 26.80
C ALA A 17 -0.41 -21.21 26.46
N SER A 18 -1.71 -21.43 26.60
CA SER A 18 -2.33 -22.71 26.25
C SER A 18 -2.24 -22.96 24.75
N GLN A 19 -2.15 -24.24 24.37
CA GLN A 19 -2.13 -24.66 22.97
C GLN A 19 -3.37 -24.14 22.21
N GLU A 20 -4.55 -24.23 22.82
CA GLU A 20 -5.82 -23.71 22.27
C GLU A 20 -5.76 -22.21 21.94
N SER A 21 -5.10 -21.41 22.79
CA SER A 21 -4.94 -19.97 22.55
C SER A 21 -4.08 -19.70 21.31
N ILE A 22 -3.03 -20.51 21.10
CA ILE A 22 -2.15 -20.38 19.94
C ILE A 22 -2.87 -20.82 18.66
N GLU A 23 -3.69 -21.87 18.73
CA GLU A 23 -4.50 -22.34 17.60
C GLU A 23 -5.56 -21.31 17.21
N LEU A 24 -6.22 -20.68 18.19
CA LEU A 24 -7.18 -19.60 17.96
C LEU A 24 -6.49 -18.39 17.30
N LEU A 25 -5.31 -18.01 17.77
CA LEU A 25 -4.51 -16.95 17.14
C LEU A 25 -4.11 -17.32 15.72
N ALA A 26 -3.66 -18.55 15.47
CA ALA A 26 -3.31 -19.00 14.13
C ALA A 26 -4.52 -19.02 13.17
N GLY A 27 -5.72 -19.32 13.69
CA GLY A 27 -6.97 -19.21 12.94
C GLY A 27 -7.41 -17.78 12.65
N HIS A 28 -7.11 -16.84 13.56
CA HIS A 28 -7.45 -15.43 13.39
C HIS A 28 -6.48 -14.69 12.45
N PHE A 29 -5.18 -15.01 12.53
CA PHE A 29 -4.12 -14.41 11.71
C PHE A 29 -3.84 -15.25 10.45
N THR A 30 -4.87 -15.40 9.62
CA THR A 30 -4.72 -16.00 8.28
C THR A 30 -3.98 -15.07 7.33
N PRO A 31 -3.22 -15.60 6.35
CA PRO A 31 -2.57 -14.77 5.34
C PRO A 31 -3.61 -13.93 4.59
N LEU A 32 -3.35 -12.63 4.51
CA LEU A 32 -4.23 -11.70 3.83
C LEU A 32 -4.37 -12.08 2.36
N THR A 33 -5.61 -12.15 1.88
CA THR A 33 -5.88 -12.45 0.47
C THR A 33 -5.46 -11.29 -0.43
N LYS A 34 -5.33 -11.54 -1.74
CA LYS A 34 -5.02 -10.47 -2.72
C LYS A 34 -6.05 -9.36 -2.67
N GLU A 35 -7.33 -9.71 -2.47
CA GLU A 35 -8.44 -8.78 -2.35
C GLU A 35 -8.36 -7.94 -1.07
N GLN A 36 -8.00 -8.55 0.06
CA GLN A 36 -7.81 -7.83 1.34
C GLN A 36 -6.62 -6.88 1.30
N LEU A 37 -5.58 -7.22 0.55
CA LEU A 37 -4.41 -6.37 0.28
C LEU A 37 -4.60 -5.42 -0.91
N SER A 38 -5.76 -5.44 -1.58
CA SER A 38 -6.00 -4.62 -2.75
C SER A 38 -6.07 -3.16 -2.35
N LEU A 39 -5.33 -2.33 -3.06
CA LEU A 39 -5.35 -0.88 -2.86
C LEU A 39 -6.60 -0.25 -3.47
N ARG A 40 -7.40 -1.02 -4.22
CA ARG A 40 -8.59 -0.53 -4.93
C ARG A 40 -9.55 0.21 -4.01
N ASN A 41 -9.77 -0.29 -2.79
CA ASN A 41 -10.65 0.38 -1.82
C ASN A 41 -10.06 1.69 -1.28
N SER A 42 -8.76 1.71 -0.97
CA SER A 42 -8.07 2.93 -0.51
C SER A 42 -8.00 4.00 -1.60
N VAL A 43 -7.70 3.59 -2.83
CA VAL A 43 -7.65 4.48 -3.99
C VAL A 43 -9.03 4.97 -4.40
N LEU A 44 -10.07 4.13 -4.31
CA LEU A 44 -11.46 4.54 -4.51
C LEU A 44 -11.92 5.52 -3.43
N PHE A 45 -11.56 5.29 -2.17
CA PHE A 45 -11.82 6.22 -1.07
C PHE A 45 -11.14 7.56 -1.32
N GLU A 46 -9.87 7.57 -1.72
CA GLU A 46 -9.18 8.80 -2.10
C GLU A 46 -9.87 9.49 -3.28
N TYR A 47 -10.29 8.76 -4.32
CA TYR A 47 -11.06 9.29 -5.43
C TYR A 47 -12.36 9.97 -4.98
N LEU A 48 -13.13 9.32 -4.09
CA LEU A 48 -14.39 9.85 -3.57
C LEU A 48 -14.18 11.09 -2.69
N LEU A 49 -13.17 11.06 -1.81
CA LEU A 49 -12.79 12.20 -0.97
C LEU A 49 -12.34 13.39 -1.82
N ASN A 50 -11.57 13.14 -2.88
CA ASN A 50 -11.13 14.15 -3.83
C ASN A 50 -12.30 14.74 -4.62
N ARG A 51 -13.23 13.89 -5.10
CA ARG A 51 -14.47 14.32 -5.77
C ARG A 51 -15.28 15.28 -4.89
N ASN A 52 -15.44 14.96 -3.61
CA ASN A 52 -16.17 15.76 -2.64
C ASN A 52 -15.47 17.10 -2.35
N ASN A 53 -14.14 17.09 -2.19
CA ASN A 53 -13.35 18.31 -1.99
C ASN A 53 -13.41 19.25 -3.21
N ILE A 54 -13.34 18.70 -4.43
CA ILE A 54 -13.45 19.47 -5.68
C ILE A 54 -14.85 20.08 -5.81
N SER A 55 -15.93 19.38 -5.39
CA SER A 55 -17.27 19.98 -5.34
C SER A 55 -17.41 21.08 -4.30
N GLY A 56 -16.80 20.93 -3.12
CA GLY A 56 -16.83 21.95 -2.08
C GLY A 56 -16.11 23.24 -2.47
N LEU A 57 -14.99 23.12 -3.21
CA LEU A 57 -14.21 24.26 -3.71
C LEU A 57 -14.99 25.15 -4.69
N LEU A 58 -15.90 24.56 -5.47
CA LEU A 58 -16.78 25.28 -6.40
C LEU A 58 -17.91 26.04 -5.70
N GLY A 59 -18.23 25.69 -4.45
CA GLY A 59 -19.36 26.26 -3.71
C GLY A 59 -19.01 27.46 -2.82
N ARG A 60 -17.74 27.81 -2.61
CA ARG A 60 -17.31 28.76 -1.55
C ARG A 60 -16.54 30.02 -1.97
N GLY A 61 -16.40 30.36 -3.26
CA GLY A 61 -15.68 31.59 -3.59
C GLY A 61 -15.67 32.04 -5.06
N ILE A 62 -15.16 33.26 -5.25
CA ILE A 62 -15.07 34.09 -6.48
C ILE A 62 -14.55 33.33 -7.73
N THR A 63 -13.86 32.20 -7.55
CA THR A 63 -13.52 31.22 -8.59
C THR A 63 -14.71 30.63 -9.34
N ALA A 64 -15.94 30.78 -8.83
CA ALA A 64 -17.17 30.44 -9.55
C ALA A 64 -17.38 31.29 -10.82
N LYS A 65 -16.79 32.50 -10.90
CA LYS A 65 -16.95 33.41 -12.05
C LYS A 65 -16.00 33.14 -13.21
N ILE A 66 -14.85 32.48 -12.99
CA ILE A 66 -13.96 32.07 -14.08
C ILE A 66 -13.88 30.54 -14.09
N ARG A 67 -14.44 29.92 -15.15
CA ARG A 67 -14.50 28.46 -15.35
C ARG A 67 -13.12 27.84 -15.67
N LEU A 68 -12.09 28.18 -14.89
CA LEU A 68 -10.71 27.69 -14.99
C LEU A 68 -10.52 26.29 -14.38
N LEU A 69 -11.49 25.85 -13.57
CA LEU A 69 -11.57 24.48 -13.07
C LEU A 69 -12.50 23.66 -13.98
N LYS A 70 -11.92 22.81 -14.83
CA LYS A 70 -12.65 21.86 -15.67
C LYS A 70 -12.89 20.56 -14.88
N LYS A 71 -13.83 20.58 -13.93
CA LYS A 71 -14.11 19.48 -12.98
C LYS A 71 -14.09 18.08 -13.61
N ASN A 72 -14.82 17.87 -14.70
CA ASN A 72 -14.89 16.56 -15.36
C ASN A 72 -13.54 16.13 -15.94
N SER A 73 -12.77 17.06 -16.49
CA SER A 73 -11.42 16.79 -16.98
C SER A 73 -10.48 16.43 -15.83
N THR A 74 -10.53 17.18 -14.72
CA THR A 74 -9.72 16.90 -13.52
C THR A 74 -10.05 15.53 -12.93
N LEU A 75 -11.33 15.16 -12.83
CA LEU A 75 -11.75 13.88 -12.25
C LEU A 75 -11.41 12.68 -13.15
N ARG A 76 -11.58 12.81 -14.47
CA ARG A 76 -11.16 11.77 -15.42
C ARG A 76 -9.65 11.56 -15.41
N PHE A 77 -8.89 12.65 -15.35
CA PHE A 77 -7.44 12.58 -15.20
C PHE A 77 -7.06 11.88 -13.89
N TYR A 78 -7.65 12.31 -12.76
CA TYR A 78 -7.40 11.72 -11.45
C TYR A 78 -7.73 10.23 -11.41
N ARG A 79 -8.84 9.82 -12.05
CA ARG A 79 -9.21 8.41 -12.19
C ARG A 79 -8.18 7.61 -12.99
N ASN A 80 -7.72 8.11 -14.14
CA ASN A 80 -6.69 7.42 -14.92
C ASN A 80 -5.39 7.25 -14.12
N VAL A 81 -4.99 8.26 -13.34
CA VAL A 81 -3.81 8.19 -12.46
C VAL A 81 -4.00 7.13 -11.37
N CYS A 82 -5.19 7.07 -10.76
CA CYS A 82 -5.57 6.03 -9.81
C CYS A 82 -5.49 4.63 -10.42
N ASP A 83 -6.06 4.45 -11.62
CA ASP A 83 -6.12 3.16 -12.31
C ASP A 83 -4.72 2.68 -12.71
N ILE A 84 -3.86 3.57 -13.25
CA ILE A 84 -2.44 3.28 -13.51
C ILE A 84 -1.74 2.86 -12.20
N GLY A 85 -1.97 3.62 -11.12
CA GLY A 85 -1.42 3.31 -9.81
C GLY A 85 -1.94 2.01 -9.21
N ILE A 86 -3.14 1.53 -9.52
CA ILE A 86 -3.60 0.21 -9.06
C ILE A 86 -2.92 -0.88 -9.90
N ASN A 87 -2.92 -0.71 -11.22
CA ASN A 87 -2.43 -1.71 -12.16
C ASN A 87 -0.93 -1.97 -12.01
N SER A 88 -0.12 -0.91 -11.88
CA SER A 88 1.32 -1.03 -11.61
C SER A 88 1.64 -1.69 -10.26
N LEU A 89 0.67 -1.81 -9.35
CA LEU A 89 0.89 -2.31 -7.98
C LEU A 89 0.28 -3.70 -7.73
N GLU A 90 -0.46 -4.23 -8.69
CA GLU A 90 -1.10 -5.55 -8.62
C GLU A 90 -0.54 -6.54 -9.66
N ASP A 91 0.53 -6.16 -10.39
CA ASP A 91 1.16 -6.95 -11.47
C ASP A 91 0.13 -7.56 -12.42
N ILE A 92 -0.89 -6.77 -12.76
CA ILE A 92 -1.91 -7.17 -13.72
C ILE A 92 -1.32 -6.92 -15.11
N ASP A 93 -0.66 -7.94 -15.66
CA ASP A 93 -0.02 -7.93 -16.99
C ASP A 93 -1.02 -7.80 -18.15
N ASP A 94 -2.28 -8.12 -17.90
CA ASP A 94 -3.31 -8.14 -18.92
C ASP A 94 -4.20 -6.90 -18.76
N PHE A 95 -4.27 -6.07 -19.80
CA PHE A 95 -5.52 -5.50 -20.36
C PHE A 95 -5.43 -4.05 -20.87
N ASN A 96 -6.21 -3.87 -21.95
CA ASN A 96 -6.64 -2.65 -22.61
C ASN A 96 -6.64 -1.43 -21.68
N ASP A 97 -5.70 -0.52 -21.94
CA ASP A 97 -5.52 0.79 -21.33
C ASP A 97 -6.69 1.73 -21.73
N VAL A 98 -7.92 1.40 -21.30
CA VAL A 98 -9.11 2.22 -21.57
C VAL A 98 -9.06 3.46 -20.67
N ARG A 99 -8.25 4.43 -21.08
CA ARG A 99 -8.11 5.71 -20.39
C ARG A 99 -9.32 6.59 -20.65
N PHE A 100 -9.87 7.19 -19.60
CA PHE A 100 -10.89 8.21 -19.76
C PHE A 100 -10.29 9.45 -20.40
N ARG A 101 -10.88 9.85 -21.52
CA ARG A 101 -10.48 11.06 -22.23
C ARG A 101 -10.72 12.31 -21.38
N VAL A 102 -9.65 13.04 -21.09
CA VAL A 102 -9.70 14.27 -20.28
C VAL A 102 -10.13 15.49 -21.09
N TRP A 103 -9.95 15.39 -22.41
CA TRP A 103 -10.43 16.35 -23.40
C TRP A 103 -11.93 16.12 -23.69
N PRO A 104 -12.68 17.19 -23.95
CA PRO A 104 -14.05 17.06 -24.43
C PRO A 104 -14.06 16.45 -25.84
N SER A 105 -15.18 15.86 -26.24
CA SER A 105 -15.36 15.17 -27.52
C SER A 105 -15.03 16.06 -28.74
N ILE A 106 -15.22 17.37 -28.61
CA ILE A 106 -14.93 18.37 -29.65
C ILE A 106 -13.45 18.53 -30.01
N TYR A 107 -12.53 17.94 -29.24
CA TYR A 107 -11.10 17.95 -29.56
C TYR A 107 -10.59 16.51 -29.77
N PRO A 108 -11.02 15.74 -30.79
CA PRO A 108 -10.74 14.30 -30.98
C PRO A 108 -9.26 13.91 -31.05
N ASP A 109 -8.39 14.79 -31.54
CA ASP A 109 -6.99 14.45 -31.87
C ASP A 109 -5.99 14.81 -30.77
N MET A 110 -6.49 15.26 -29.61
CA MET A 110 -5.63 15.61 -28.48
C MET A 110 -5.03 14.37 -27.82
N GLU A 111 -3.71 14.38 -27.68
CA GLU A 111 -2.92 13.35 -27.03
C GLU A 111 -3.38 13.05 -25.60
N PRO A 112 -3.26 11.79 -25.13
CA PRO A 112 -3.50 11.43 -23.75
C PRO A 112 -2.58 12.24 -22.81
N VAL A 113 -3.18 12.82 -21.78
CA VAL A 113 -2.40 13.49 -20.73
C VAL A 113 -1.89 12.41 -19.79
N SER A 114 -0.58 12.22 -19.72
CA SER A 114 0.06 11.30 -18.78
C SER A 114 0.57 12.05 -17.55
N PHE A 115 0.56 11.36 -16.41
CA PHE A 115 1.24 11.82 -15.20
C PHE A 115 2.50 10.99 -15.01
N GLN A 116 3.64 11.65 -14.93
CA GLN A 116 4.84 11.07 -14.35
C GLN A 116 5.17 11.93 -13.14
N ALA A 117 5.28 11.34 -11.95
CA ALA A 117 5.49 12.09 -10.70
C ALA A 117 6.67 13.07 -10.76
N ARG A 118 7.64 12.83 -11.66
CA ARG A 118 8.83 13.65 -11.90
C ARG A 118 8.77 14.58 -13.12
N ARG A 119 7.72 14.53 -13.95
CA ARG A 119 7.57 15.40 -15.13
C ARG A 119 6.36 16.34 -14.98
N PRO A 120 6.48 17.60 -15.42
CA PRO A 120 5.35 18.51 -15.44
C PRO A 120 4.24 17.97 -16.35
N LEU A 121 2.99 18.32 -16.05
CA LEU A 121 1.87 18.06 -16.94
C LEU A 121 2.12 18.74 -18.31
N PRO A 122 1.65 18.15 -19.43
CA PRO A 122 1.71 18.79 -20.74
C PRO A 122 1.18 20.22 -20.68
N LEU A 123 1.94 21.18 -21.22
CA LEU A 123 1.62 22.62 -21.18
C LEU A 123 0.19 22.91 -21.66
N LEU A 124 -0.25 22.21 -22.69
CA LEU A 124 -1.60 22.32 -23.25
C LEU A 124 -2.69 22.02 -22.21
N TYR A 125 -2.49 21.02 -21.36
CA TYR A 125 -3.41 20.69 -20.28
C TYR A 125 -3.39 21.76 -19.18
N ILE A 126 -2.21 22.31 -18.88
CA ILE A 126 -2.06 23.40 -17.91
C ILE A 126 -2.85 24.64 -18.35
N PHE A 127 -2.76 25.02 -19.63
CA PHE A 127 -3.53 26.15 -20.15
C PHE A 127 -5.03 25.85 -20.22
N TYR A 128 -5.42 24.63 -20.56
CA TYR A 128 -6.83 24.22 -20.65
C TYR A 128 -7.53 24.15 -19.28
N ASN A 129 -6.81 23.71 -18.24
CA ASN A 129 -7.34 23.49 -16.89
C ASN A 129 -6.32 23.89 -15.81
N PRO A 130 -5.97 25.18 -15.67
CA PRO A 130 -4.86 25.62 -14.82
C PRO A 130 -5.12 25.36 -13.34
N VAL A 131 -6.37 25.54 -12.87
CA VAL A 131 -6.75 25.26 -11.48
C VAL A 131 -6.72 23.75 -11.21
N GLY A 132 -7.20 22.93 -12.16
CA GLY A 132 -7.11 21.47 -12.04
C GLY A 132 -5.67 20.99 -12.01
N SER A 133 -4.81 21.52 -12.88
CA SER A 133 -3.37 21.26 -12.89
C SER A 133 -2.70 21.58 -11.55
N CYS A 134 -3.01 22.74 -10.96
CA CYS A 134 -2.46 23.12 -9.64
C CYS A 134 -2.90 22.16 -8.54
N ILE A 135 -4.19 21.81 -8.49
CA ILE A 135 -4.72 20.85 -7.49
C ILE A 135 -4.03 19.49 -7.64
N LEU A 136 -3.84 19.03 -8.88
CA LEU A 136 -3.17 17.75 -9.17
C LEU A 136 -1.68 17.79 -8.79
N ARG A 137 -0.98 18.92 -8.99
CA ARG A 137 0.42 19.08 -8.56
C ARG A 137 0.58 19.08 -7.04
N ILE A 138 -0.32 19.75 -6.32
CA ILE A 138 -0.30 19.79 -4.86
C ILE A 138 -0.60 18.41 -4.28
N ARG A 139 -1.49 17.66 -4.96
CA ARG A 139 -1.85 16.30 -4.59
C ARG A 139 -0.95 15.30 -5.31
N SER A 140 0.35 15.36 -5.04
CA SER A 140 1.25 14.27 -5.35
C SER A 140 0.76 13.03 -4.60
N PHE A 141 0.19 12.07 -5.31
CA PHE A 141 -0.14 10.77 -4.74
C PHE A 141 1.15 10.16 -4.20
N HIS A 142 1.22 9.94 -2.90
CA HIS A 142 2.35 9.26 -2.28
C HIS A 142 2.15 7.74 -2.44
N TYR A 143 2.05 7.26 -3.68
CA TYR A 143 1.93 5.82 -4.00
C TYR A 143 3.02 5.01 -3.32
N GLU A 144 4.24 5.55 -3.28
CA GLU A 144 5.38 4.96 -2.57
C GLU A 144 5.08 4.71 -1.09
N SER A 145 4.37 5.63 -0.42
CA SER A 145 4.01 5.48 0.99
C SER A 145 2.93 4.41 1.21
N LEU A 146 1.95 4.30 0.31
CA LEU A 146 0.92 3.27 0.36
C LEU A 146 1.50 1.88 0.06
N LEU A 147 2.41 1.81 -0.92
CA LEU A 147 3.20 0.63 -1.21
C LEU A 147 4.02 0.18 -0.01
N LYS A 148 4.77 1.09 0.59
CA LYS A 148 5.57 0.81 1.78
C LYS A 148 4.69 0.26 2.90
N ARG A 149 3.50 0.83 3.11
CA ARG A 149 2.52 0.32 4.09
C ARG A 149 1.99 -1.06 3.74
N LYS A 150 1.57 -1.31 2.49
CA LYS A 150 1.08 -2.62 2.02
C LYS A 150 2.15 -3.71 2.25
N THR A 151 3.37 -3.44 1.81
CA THR A 151 4.52 -4.33 1.99
C THR A 151 4.83 -4.56 3.48
N THR A 152 4.79 -3.50 4.29
CA THR A 152 5.02 -3.60 5.74
C THR A 152 4.00 -4.50 6.42
N VAL A 153 2.71 -4.33 6.11
CA VAL A 153 1.64 -5.16 6.67
C VAL A 153 1.79 -6.61 6.26
N LYS A 154 2.12 -6.86 4.99
CA LYS A 154 2.37 -8.21 4.46
C LYS A 154 3.52 -8.90 5.20
N ILE A 155 4.67 -8.22 5.32
CA ILE A 155 5.84 -8.75 6.04
C ILE A 155 5.53 -9.01 7.51
N GLN A 156 4.88 -8.06 8.21
CA GLN A 156 4.52 -8.25 9.62
C GLN A 156 3.61 -9.48 9.80
N GLY A 157 2.63 -9.66 8.91
CA GLY A 157 1.72 -10.80 8.95
C GLY A 157 2.45 -12.12 8.74
N ASP A 158 3.36 -12.17 7.76
CA ASP A 158 4.20 -13.35 7.50
C ASP A 158 5.09 -13.71 8.69
N LEU A 159 5.77 -12.72 9.29
CA LEU A 159 6.63 -12.95 10.45
C LEU A 159 5.84 -13.52 11.64
N LEU A 160 4.65 -12.96 11.93
CA LEU A 160 3.81 -13.47 13.02
C LEU A 160 3.35 -14.90 12.75
N ARG A 161 3.02 -15.21 11.50
CA ARG A 161 2.62 -16.56 11.09
C ARG A 161 3.77 -17.56 11.20
N ILE A 162 5.00 -17.14 10.89
CA ILE A 162 6.19 -17.97 11.08
C ILE A 162 6.34 -18.34 12.56
N VAL A 163 6.20 -17.35 13.46
CA VAL A 163 6.25 -17.55 14.92
C VAL A 163 5.14 -18.49 15.39
N LEU A 164 3.88 -18.26 14.96
CA LEU A 164 2.74 -19.10 15.35
C LEU A 164 2.85 -20.54 14.83
N ASN A 165 3.22 -20.72 13.56
CA ASN A 165 3.39 -22.06 12.98
C ASN A 165 4.52 -22.82 13.68
N LYS A 166 5.63 -22.15 13.98
CA LYS A 166 6.73 -22.76 14.71
C LYS A 166 6.31 -23.16 16.11
N ARG A 167 5.54 -22.29 16.80
CA ARG A 167 4.98 -22.59 18.13
C ARG A 167 4.05 -23.81 18.12
N LEU A 168 3.30 -24.00 17.05
CA LEU A 168 2.42 -25.16 16.84
C LEU A 168 3.17 -26.42 16.37
N GLY A 169 4.50 -26.39 16.29
CA GLY A 169 5.31 -27.54 15.84
C GLY A 169 5.21 -27.84 14.35
N LYS A 170 4.70 -26.90 13.54
CA LYS A 170 4.61 -27.04 12.08
C LYS A 170 5.93 -26.65 11.43
N ASP A 171 6.22 -27.26 10.27
CA ASP A 171 7.34 -26.83 9.43
C ASP A 171 7.09 -25.42 8.88
N VAL A 172 8.14 -24.60 8.90
CA VAL A 172 8.04 -23.19 8.53
C VAL A 172 9.02 -22.85 7.42
N SER A 173 8.50 -22.30 6.32
CA SER A 173 9.30 -21.73 5.26
C SER A 173 9.73 -20.31 5.63
N LEU A 174 11.02 -20.01 5.50
CA LEU A 174 11.58 -18.66 5.65
C LEU A 174 11.65 -17.91 4.31
N LYS A 175 11.02 -18.42 3.25
CA LYS A 175 10.97 -17.72 1.98
C LYS A 175 10.11 -16.46 2.13
N ALA A 176 10.67 -15.27 1.93
CA ALA A 176 9.87 -14.06 1.99
C ALA A 176 8.89 -14.00 0.82
N CYS A 177 7.70 -13.48 1.09
CA CYS A 177 6.65 -13.32 0.09
C CYS A 177 6.71 -11.96 -0.61
N ALA A 178 7.50 -11.02 -0.08
CA ALA A 178 7.55 -9.63 -0.54
C ALA A 178 8.94 -9.14 -0.99
N SER A 179 10.00 -9.82 -0.54
CA SER A 179 11.39 -9.59 -0.96
C SER A 179 11.93 -10.87 -1.62
N SER A 180 12.91 -10.73 -2.52
CA SER A 180 13.62 -11.86 -3.13
C SER A 180 14.43 -12.68 -2.11
N ASP A 181 14.68 -12.10 -0.93
CA ASP A 181 15.53 -12.66 0.11
C ASP A 181 14.73 -13.44 1.16
N LYS A 182 15.40 -14.31 1.92
CA LYS A 182 14.76 -15.09 3.00
C LYS A 182 14.62 -14.24 4.26
N TYR A 183 13.59 -14.51 5.07
CA TYR A 183 13.50 -13.99 6.43
C TYR A 183 14.68 -14.50 7.28
N ILE A 184 15.25 -13.61 8.09
CA ILE A 184 16.43 -13.89 8.90
C ILE A 184 15.98 -14.09 10.36
N ILE A 185 16.40 -15.20 10.95
CA ILE A 185 16.22 -15.48 12.38
C ILE A 185 17.54 -15.18 13.06
N ASP A 186 17.51 -14.25 14.01
CA ASP A 186 18.63 -13.93 14.88
C ASP A 186 18.27 -14.41 16.29
N VAL A 187 18.78 -15.60 16.62
CA VAL A 187 18.54 -16.29 17.89
C VAL A 187 19.23 -15.54 19.04
N GLU A 188 20.41 -14.98 18.80
CA GLU A 188 21.20 -14.26 19.81
C GLU A 188 20.48 -12.99 20.26
N ASN A 189 20.00 -12.19 19.31
CA ASN A 189 19.26 -10.96 19.59
C ASN A 189 17.74 -11.18 19.76
N ARG A 190 17.29 -12.44 19.76
CA ARG A 190 15.87 -12.82 20.00
C ARG A 190 14.91 -12.10 19.05
N LYS A 191 15.25 -12.03 17.76
CA LYS A 191 14.43 -11.37 16.73
C LYS A 191 14.31 -12.20 15.46
N ILE A 192 13.18 -12.04 14.76
CA ILE A 192 13.01 -12.43 13.36
C ILE A 192 12.73 -11.17 12.57
N PHE A 193 13.39 -11.00 11.42
CA PHE A 193 13.22 -9.78 10.63
C PHE A 193 13.34 -10.02 9.13
N SER A 194 12.79 -9.07 8.39
CA SER A 194 13.06 -8.89 6.97
C SER A 194 13.93 -7.64 6.83
N PRO A 195 15.04 -7.72 6.06
CA PRO A 195 15.75 -6.53 5.61
C PRO A 195 14.77 -5.54 4.97
N GLY A 196 15.00 -4.26 5.23
CA GLY A 196 14.30 -3.16 4.58
C GLY A 196 14.57 -3.09 3.07
N PRO A 197 13.95 -2.14 2.35
CA PRO A 197 14.19 -1.92 0.93
C PRO A 197 15.66 -1.63 0.56
N ASP A 198 16.48 -1.22 1.54
CA ASP A 198 17.92 -1.00 1.36
C ASP A 198 18.75 -2.30 1.30
N GLY A 199 18.13 -3.45 1.58
CA GLY A 199 18.74 -4.78 1.54
C GLY A 199 19.80 -5.01 2.62
N LYS A 200 19.93 -4.09 3.59
CA LYS A 200 20.90 -4.21 4.68
C LYS A 200 20.19 -4.68 5.94
N ALA A 201 20.88 -5.50 6.73
CA ALA A 201 20.39 -5.91 8.03
C ALA A 201 20.77 -4.86 9.09
N ASP A 202 19.95 -4.77 10.14
CA ASP A 202 20.10 -3.88 11.29
C ASP A 202 19.98 -2.39 10.96
N THR A 203 19.11 -2.07 10.01
CA THR A 203 18.79 -0.70 9.62
C THR A 203 17.40 -0.27 10.13
N SER A 204 17.17 1.04 10.19
CA SER A 204 15.94 1.61 10.76
C SER A 204 14.65 1.26 10.00
N ASP A 205 14.79 0.79 8.76
CA ASP A 205 13.72 0.38 7.87
C ASP A 205 13.43 -1.13 7.92
N ASP A 206 14.19 -1.89 8.72
CA ASP A 206 13.92 -3.30 8.96
C ASP A 206 12.58 -3.52 9.66
N ILE A 207 11.88 -4.56 9.22
CA ILE A 207 10.63 -4.97 9.81
C ILE A 207 10.90 -6.22 10.65
N MET A 208 10.78 -6.06 11.97
CA MET A 208 11.14 -7.11 12.93
C MET A 208 10.01 -7.48 13.89
N LEU A 209 10.06 -8.72 14.37
CA LEU A 209 9.32 -9.22 15.52
C LEU A 209 10.28 -9.79 16.55
N ARG A 210 10.02 -9.50 17.82
CA ARG A 210 10.72 -10.19 18.92
C ARG A 210 10.23 -11.62 19.01
N ILE A 211 11.16 -12.54 19.25
CA ILE A 211 10.90 -13.96 19.39
C ILE A 211 11.47 -14.47 20.71
N ASN A 212 10.94 -15.59 21.19
CA ASN A 212 11.49 -16.33 22.30
C ASN A 212 11.99 -17.69 21.78
N PRO A 213 13.30 -17.82 21.47
CA PRO A 213 13.83 -19.03 20.82
C PRO A 213 13.60 -20.31 21.62
N GLU A 214 13.61 -20.22 22.96
CA GLU A 214 13.35 -21.35 23.86
C GLU A 214 11.93 -21.89 23.71
N VAL A 215 10.96 -21.00 23.55
CA VAL A 215 9.53 -21.32 23.37
C VAL A 215 9.23 -21.85 21.98
N LEU A 216 10.01 -21.42 20.98
CA LEU A 216 9.88 -21.80 19.58
C LEU A 216 10.74 -23.01 19.20
N GLY A 217 11.58 -23.51 20.11
CA GLY A 217 12.48 -24.64 19.86
C GLY A 217 13.59 -24.34 18.84
N TRP A 218 13.93 -23.06 18.66
CA TRP A 218 15.12 -22.64 17.91
C TRP A 218 16.29 -22.55 18.88
N ARG A 219 17.08 -23.64 18.95
CA ARG A 219 18.35 -23.67 19.67
C ARG A 219 19.49 -23.54 18.65
N ASN A 220 20.57 -22.89 19.07
CA ASN A 220 21.85 -22.90 18.33
C ASN A 220 22.37 -24.34 18.19
#